data_AF-A0AAN8IER8-F1
#
_entry.id   AF-A0AAN8IER8-F1
#
_cell.length_a   1.000
_cell.length_b   1.000
_cell.length_c   1.000
_cell.angle_alpha   90.00
_cell.angle_beta   90.00
_cell.angle_gamma   90.00
#
_symmetry.space_group_name_H-M   'P 1'
#
loop_
_entity.id
_entity.type
_entity.pdbx_description
1 polymer ?
#
loop_
_entity_poly.entity_id
_entity_poly.type
_entity_poly.pdbx_seq_one_letter_code
_entity_poly.pdbx_strand_id
1 'polypeptide(L)'
;MSSESLKFIVDNLNSPPFGCNTSLIAFDNWPPNVLLQQLSDVISWITQTANIDISKENPDETALRILYNLKILRFKPPSDIEQLEEWRAGLVEGAKKSVYPILVYLFSNVDMLKQRAYLAKYLIQDEIPNNLMDSDVVQMRNELAQYMEKFK
;
A
#
# COMPACT_ATOMS: atom_id res chain seq x y z
N MET A 1 -8.04 -1.87 18.83
CA MET A 1 -8.95 -1.97 17.67
C MET A 1 -10.32 -2.40 18.17
N SER A 2 -11.41 -1.83 17.67
CA SER A 2 -12.78 -2.23 18.06
C SER A 2 -13.22 -3.49 17.29
N SER A 3 -14.15 -4.26 17.87
CA SER A 3 -14.77 -5.42 17.20
C SER A 3 -15.44 -5.05 15.87
N GLU A 4 -15.90 -3.81 15.74
CA GLU A 4 -16.50 -3.27 14.53
C GLU A 4 -15.50 -3.15 13.38
N SER A 5 -14.26 -2.75 13.68
CA SER A 5 -13.19 -2.65 12.67
C SER A 5 -12.84 -4.01 12.09
N LEU A 6 -12.78 -5.04 12.95
CA LEU A 6 -12.50 -6.41 12.52
C LEU A 6 -13.63 -6.95 11.63
N LYS A 7 -14.89 -6.67 12.00
CA LYS A 7 -16.06 -7.03 11.20
C LYS A 7 -16.05 -6.34 9.83
N PHE A 8 -15.75 -5.04 9.82
CA PHE A 8 -15.63 -4.27 8.58
C PHE A 8 -14.59 -4.87 7.63
N ILE A 9 -13.41 -5.27 8.14
CA ILE A 9 -12.37 -5.91 7.32
C ILE A 9 -12.89 -7.23 6.73
N VAL A 10 -13.46 -8.11 7.55
CA VAL A 10 -13.94 -9.43 7.12
C VAL A 10 -15.06 -9.32 6.09
N ASP A 11 -16.01 -8.40 6.27
CA ASP A 11 -17.10 -8.17 5.31
C ASP A 11 -16.56 -7.73 3.94
N ASN A 12 -15.53 -6.87 3.91
CA ASN A 12 -14.87 -6.46 2.67
C ASN A 12 -14.04 -7.58 2.02
N LEU A 13 -13.32 -8.38 2.81
CA LEU A 13 -12.55 -9.53 2.30
C LEU A 13 -13.43 -10.65 1.76
N ASN A 14 -14.64 -10.81 2.30
CA ASN A 14 -15.61 -11.77 1.78
C ASN A 14 -16.34 -11.27 0.53
N SER A 15 -16.33 -9.96 0.30
CA SER A 15 -16.91 -9.33 -0.88
C SER A 15 -15.97 -9.45 -2.09
N PRO A 16 -16.48 -9.28 -3.33
CA PRO A 16 -15.62 -9.17 -4.51
C PRO A 16 -14.61 -8.02 -4.37
N PRO A 17 -13.37 -8.19 -4.84
CA PRO A 17 -12.86 -9.31 -5.67
C PRO A 17 -12.25 -10.49 -4.89
N PHE A 18 -12.19 -10.44 -3.56
CA PHE A 18 -11.36 -11.36 -2.77
C PHE A 18 -12.08 -12.68 -2.43
N GLY A 19 -13.36 -12.61 -2.03
CA GLY A 19 -14.17 -13.81 -1.80
C GLY A 19 -13.58 -14.80 -0.80
N CYS A 20 -12.88 -14.32 0.25
CA CYS A 20 -12.12 -15.16 1.17
C CYS A 20 -12.97 -16.15 1.99
N ASN A 21 -14.29 -15.94 2.08
CA ASN A 21 -15.24 -16.74 2.85
C ASN A 21 -14.76 -17.05 4.29
N THR A 22 -14.19 -16.04 4.95
CA THR A 22 -13.61 -16.14 6.30
C THR A 22 -14.57 -15.61 7.36
N SER A 23 -14.42 -16.08 8.61
CA SER A 23 -15.15 -15.57 9.77
C SER A 23 -14.26 -14.67 10.62
N LEU A 24 -14.84 -13.91 11.56
CA LEU A 24 -14.07 -13.05 12.48
C LEU A 24 -13.01 -13.85 13.26
N ILE A 25 -13.37 -15.03 13.73
CA ILE A 25 -12.48 -15.91 14.51
C ILE A 25 -11.39 -16.49 13.60
N ALA A 26 -11.75 -16.90 12.37
CA ALA A 26 -10.77 -17.45 11.44
C ALA A 26 -9.77 -16.37 11.02
N PHE A 27 -10.25 -15.19 10.65
CA PHE A 27 -9.42 -14.04 10.29
C PHE A 27 -8.49 -13.62 11.43
N ASP A 28 -9.00 -13.53 12.67
CA ASP A 28 -8.14 -13.18 13.79
C ASP A 28 -7.10 -14.27 14.09
N ASN A 29 -7.30 -15.51 13.68
CA ASN A 29 -6.28 -16.56 13.84
C ASN A 29 -5.38 -16.73 12.60
N TRP A 30 -5.45 -15.84 11.61
CA TRP A 30 -4.58 -15.94 10.45
C TRP A 30 -3.10 -15.81 10.82
N PRO A 31 -2.24 -16.68 10.25
CA PRO A 31 -0.80 -16.53 10.37
C PRO A 31 -0.31 -15.18 9.81
N PRO A 32 0.78 -14.60 10.36
CA PRO A 32 1.27 -13.29 9.94
C PRO A 32 1.61 -13.18 8.45
N ASN A 33 2.17 -14.24 7.86
CA ASN A 33 2.47 -14.30 6.43
C ASN A 33 1.20 -14.30 5.57
N VAL A 34 0.14 -15.02 5.98
CA VAL A 34 -1.15 -15.02 5.28
C VAL A 34 -1.79 -13.64 5.36
N LEU A 35 -1.72 -13.00 6.53
CA LEU A 35 -2.24 -11.66 6.74
C LEU A 35 -1.49 -10.60 5.89
N LEU A 36 -0.17 -10.69 5.82
CA LEU A 36 0.65 -9.83 4.96
C LEU A 36 0.41 -10.08 3.47
N GLN A 37 0.24 -11.33 3.05
CA GLN A 37 -0.08 -11.66 1.66
C GLN A 37 -1.43 -11.04 1.28
N GLN A 38 -2.44 -11.19 2.14
CA GLN A 38 -3.74 -10.56 1.90
C GLN A 38 -3.63 -9.03 1.81
N LEU A 39 -2.84 -8.40 2.69
CA LEU A 39 -2.58 -6.96 2.60
C LEU A 39 -1.91 -6.59 1.26
N SER A 40 -0.91 -7.36 0.83
CA SER A 40 -0.21 -7.18 -0.45
C SER A 40 -1.18 -7.29 -1.64
N ASP A 41 -2.10 -8.24 -1.60
CA ASP A 41 -3.11 -8.44 -2.65
C ASP A 41 -4.13 -7.29 -2.67
N VAL A 42 -4.56 -6.80 -1.50
CA VAL A 42 -5.46 -5.63 -1.42
C VAL A 42 -4.80 -4.38 -1.97
N ILE A 43 -3.53 -4.14 -1.63
CA ILE A 43 -2.75 -3.03 -2.19
C ILE A 43 -2.67 -3.18 -3.71
N SER A 44 -2.30 -4.36 -4.21
CA SER A 44 -2.15 -4.63 -5.65
C SER A 44 -3.46 -4.41 -6.42
N TRP A 45 -4.59 -4.78 -5.84
CA TRP A 45 -5.91 -4.50 -6.40
C TRP A 45 -6.24 -3.00 -6.47
N ILE A 46 -5.91 -2.23 -5.44
CA ILE A 46 -6.12 -0.78 -5.42
C ILE A 46 -5.19 -0.08 -6.41
N THR A 47 -3.93 -0.51 -6.49
CA THR A 47 -2.91 0.07 -7.38
C THR A 47 -3.00 -0.45 -8.81
N GLN A 48 -3.87 -1.43 -9.08
CA GLN A 48 -4.01 -2.12 -10.37
C GLN A 48 -2.67 -2.68 -10.88
N THR A 49 -1.87 -3.20 -9.96
CA THR A 49 -0.59 -3.86 -10.25
C THR A 49 -0.71 -5.37 -10.16
N ALA A 50 0.27 -6.10 -10.69
CA ALA A 50 0.32 -7.54 -10.53
C ALA A 50 0.44 -7.92 -9.05
N ASN A 51 -0.21 -9.02 -8.65
CA ASN A 51 -0.05 -9.57 -7.32
C ASN A 51 1.39 -10.08 -7.13
N ILE A 52 1.91 -9.88 -5.94
CA ILE A 52 3.26 -10.26 -5.57
C ILE A 52 3.16 -11.31 -4.47
N ASP A 53 3.78 -12.46 -4.73
CA ASP A 53 3.92 -13.54 -3.76
C ASP A 53 5.03 -13.18 -2.77
N ILE A 54 4.65 -12.84 -1.54
CA ILE A 54 5.58 -12.36 -0.52
C ILE A 54 6.54 -13.46 -0.06
N SER A 55 6.24 -14.74 -0.32
CA SER A 55 7.13 -15.84 0.03
C SER A 55 8.41 -15.86 -0.80
N LYS A 56 8.43 -15.10 -1.90
CA LYS A 56 9.58 -14.93 -2.80
C LYS A 56 10.36 -13.65 -2.53
N GLU A 57 9.93 -12.84 -1.57
CA GLU A 57 10.58 -11.59 -1.17
C GLU A 57 11.20 -11.75 0.23
N ASN A 58 12.26 -11.01 0.51
CA ASN A 58 12.71 -10.88 1.89
C ASN A 58 11.68 -10.07 2.71
N PRO A 59 11.47 -10.37 4.01
CA PRO A 59 10.49 -9.63 4.84
C PRO A 59 10.71 -8.11 4.84
N ASP A 60 11.97 -7.67 4.87
CA ASP A 60 12.32 -6.25 4.79
C ASP A 60 11.94 -5.62 3.44
N GLU A 61 12.14 -6.35 2.34
CA GLU A 61 11.76 -5.90 1.00
C GLU A 61 10.24 -5.76 0.86
N THR A 62 9.49 -6.76 1.34
CA THR A 62 8.02 -6.71 1.39
C THR A 62 7.54 -5.52 2.23
N ALA A 63 8.13 -5.30 3.40
CA ALA A 63 7.78 -4.18 4.27
C ALA A 63 8.07 -2.83 3.61
N LEU A 64 9.24 -2.66 2.98
CA LEU A 64 9.60 -1.44 2.24
C LEU A 64 8.65 -1.19 1.07
N ARG A 65 8.28 -2.23 0.32
CA ARG A 65 7.31 -2.14 -0.77
C ARG A 65 5.93 -1.71 -0.27
N ILE A 66 5.45 -2.30 0.82
CA ILE A 66 4.18 -1.92 1.44
C ILE A 66 4.25 -0.44 1.89
N LEU A 67 5.31 -0.04 2.59
CA LEU A 67 5.49 1.34 3.05
C LEU A 67 5.52 2.36 1.90
N TYR A 68 6.19 2.03 0.79
CA TYR A 68 6.21 2.85 -0.41
C TYR A 68 4.81 3.05 -1.01
N ASN A 69 4.04 1.96 -1.15
CA ASN A 69 2.66 2.05 -1.62
C ASN A 69 1.79 2.87 -0.67
N LEU A 70 1.93 2.69 0.64
CA LEU A 70 1.20 3.47 1.64
C LEU A 70 1.52 4.97 1.58
N LYS A 71 2.78 5.34 1.28
CA LYS A 71 3.17 6.72 1.03
C LYS A 71 2.44 7.32 -0.17
N ILE A 72 2.35 6.57 -1.28
CA ILE A 72 1.61 6.98 -2.48
C ILE A 72 0.12 7.16 -2.16
N LEU A 73 -0.46 6.20 -1.43
CA LEU A 73 -1.87 6.22 -1.04
C LEU A 73 -2.18 7.30 0.01
N ARG A 74 -1.15 7.88 0.64
CA ARG A 74 -1.23 8.85 1.77
C ARG A 74 -1.88 8.28 3.02
N PHE A 75 -1.55 7.02 3.33
CA PHE A 75 -1.80 6.50 4.66
C PHE A 75 -1.07 7.36 5.70
N LYS A 76 -1.70 7.61 6.84
CA LYS A 76 -1.12 8.38 7.94
C LYS A 76 -0.55 7.40 8.97
N PRO A 77 0.79 7.24 9.06
CA PRO A 77 1.39 6.38 10.07
C PRO A 77 1.27 7.00 11.48
N PRO A 78 1.61 6.25 12.55
CA PRO A 78 1.71 6.80 13.89
C PRO A 78 2.62 8.05 13.92
N SER A 79 2.20 9.06 14.68
CA SER A 79 2.93 10.35 14.75
C SER A 79 4.05 10.34 15.79
N ASP A 80 3.95 9.46 16.79
CA ASP A 80 4.98 9.26 17.80
C ASP A 80 6.12 8.38 17.24
N ILE A 81 7.37 8.73 17.57
CA ILE A 81 8.56 8.08 17.00
C ILE A 81 8.67 6.63 17.49
N GLU A 82 8.42 6.35 18.76
CA GLU A 82 8.51 5.00 19.32
C GLU A 82 7.43 4.10 18.70
N GLN A 83 6.21 4.61 18.61
CA GLN A 83 5.10 3.90 17.96
C GLN A 83 5.33 3.69 16.46
N LEU A 84 6.00 4.63 15.79
CA LEU A 84 6.33 4.52 14.37
C LEU A 84 7.33 3.40 14.12
N GLU A 85 8.39 3.31 14.91
CA GLU A 85 9.39 2.25 14.81
C GLU A 85 8.79 0.88 15.17
N GLU A 86 7.96 0.81 16.22
CA GLU A 86 7.22 -0.40 16.56
C GLU A 86 6.25 -0.83 15.44
N TRP A 87 5.58 0.13 14.80
CA TRP A 87 4.68 -0.15 13.69
C TRP A 87 5.42 -0.70 12.48
N ARG A 88 6.59 -0.13 12.14
CA ARG A 88 7.47 -0.58 11.06
C ARG A 88 7.98 -2.00 11.31
N ALA A 89 8.51 -2.27 12.51
CA ALA A 89 8.92 -3.62 12.89
C ALA A 89 7.74 -4.61 12.82
N GLY A 90 6.56 -4.19 13.28
CA GLY A 90 5.35 -4.98 13.16
C GLY A 90 4.92 -5.27 11.72
N LEU A 91 5.28 -4.44 10.73
CA LEU A 91 5.02 -4.75 9.32
C LEU A 91 5.96 -5.83 8.78
N VAL A 92 7.22 -5.84 9.21
CA VAL A 92 8.18 -6.90 8.85
C VAL A 92 7.69 -8.26 9.40
N GLU A 93 7.17 -8.27 10.63
CA GLU A 93 6.69 -9.47 11.30
C GLU A 93 5.26 -9.88 10.90
N GLY A 94 4.50 -9.02 10.23
CA GLY A 94 3.07 -9.25 9.92
C GLY A 94 2.15 -9.14 11.13
N ALA A 95 2.50 -8.30 12.10
CA ALA A 95 1.75 -8.08 13.31
C ALA A 95 0.38 -7.44 13.02
N LYS A 96 -0.68 -8.02 13.60
CA LYS A 96 -2.07 -7.55 13.49
C LYS A 96 -2.25 -6.07 13.82
N LYS A 97 -1.54 -5.59 14.85
CA LYS A 97 -1.56 -4.18 15.29
C LYS A 97 -1.13 -3.22 14.19
N SER A 98 -0.24 -3.65 13.30
CA SER A 98 0.24 -2.86 12.18
C SER A 98 -0.63 -3.00 10.94
N VAL A 99 -1.11 -4.23 10.65
CA VAL A 99 -1.85 -4.53 9.40
C VAL A 99 -3.32 -4.10 9.46
N TYR A 100 -4.03 -4.33 10.57
CA TYR A 100 -5.47 -4.03 10.62
C TYR A 100 -5.82 -2.56 10.36
N PRO A 101 -5.10 -1.56 10.92
CA PRO A 101 -5.38 -0.15 10.61
C PRO A 101 -5.21 0.18 9.13
N ILE A 102 -4.26 -0.48 8.46
CA ILE A 102 -4.06 -0.31 7.01
C ILE A 102 -5.24 -0.85 6.24
N LEU A 103 -5.68 -2.08 6.52
CA LEU A 103 -6.83 -2.68 5.85
C LEU A 103 -8.10 -1.83 6.02
N VAL A 104 -8.36 -1.31 7.23
CA VAL A 104 -9.47 -0.39 7.47
C VAL A 104 -9.36 0.84 6.57
N TYR A 105 -8.18 1.47 6.51
CA TYR A 105 -7.97 2.66 5.68
C TYR A 105 -8.19 2.38 4.19
N LEU A 106 -7.67 1.26 3.69
CA LEU A 106 -7.78 0.85 2.29
C LEU A 106 -9.25 0.61 1.91
N PHE A 107 -9.99 -0.17 2.69
CA PHE A 107 -11.40 -0.46 2.43
C PHE A 107 -12.32 0.73 2.63
N SER A 108 -11.98 1.67 3.51
CA SER A 108 -12.78 2.87 3.73
C SER A 108 -12.74 3.86 2.55
N ASN A 109 -11.73 3.76 1.67
CA ASN A 109 -11.45 4.79 0.67
C ASN A 109 -11.16 4.24 -0.74
N VAL A 110 -11.66 3.04 -1.06
CA VAL A 110 -11.26 2.27 -2.27
C VAL A 110 -11.23 3.10 -3.54
N ASP A 111 -12.34 3.78 -3.90
CA ASP A 111 -12.43 4.51 -5.18
C ASP A 111 -11.47 5.71 -5.24
N MET A 112 -11.38 6.47 -4.15
CA MET A 112 -10.43 7.57 -4.02
C MET A 112 -8.98 7.07 -4.13
N LEU A 113 -8.68 5.94 -3.50
CA LEU A 113 -7.34 5.35 -3.52
C LEU A 113 -6.98 4.76 -4.89
N LYS A 114 -7.93 4.16 -5.61
CA LYS A 114 -7.73 3.72 -7.00
C LYS A 114 -7.43 4.89 -7.93
N GLN A 115 -8.22 5.97 -7.85
CA GLN A 115 -7.94 7.17 -8.63
C GLN A 115 -6.56 7.75 -8.29
N ARG A 116 -6.23 7.81 -7.00
CA ARG A 116 -4.91 8.28 -6.56
C ARG A 116 -3.77 7.42 -7.08
N ALA A 117 -3.88 6.10 -6.98
CA ALA A 117 -2.86 5.19 -7.47
C ALA A 117 -2.68 5.32 -8.99
N TYR A 118 -3.79 5.46 -9.73
CA TYR A 118 -3.76 5.70 -11.17
C TYR A 118 -3.05 7.01 -11.52
N LEU A 119 -3.39 8.11 -10.85
CA LEU A 119 -2.73 9.40 -11.06
C LEU A 119 -1.25 9.35 -10.67
N ALA A 120 -0.90 8.69 -9.56
CA ALA A 120 0.47 8.57 -9.08
C ALA A 120 1.41 7.92 -10.11
N LYS A 121 0.92 6.95 -10.90
CA LYS A 121 1.67 6.31 -11.99
C LYS A 121 2.19 7.30 -13.04
N TYR A 122 1.46 8.39 -13.28
CA TYR A 122 1.79 9.38 -14.31
C TYR A 122 2.29 10.70 -13.73
N LEU A 123 2.01 10.97 -12.45
CA LEU A 123 2.27 12.26 -11.82
C LEU A 123 3.46 12.25 -10.85
N ILE A 124 3.99 11.09 -10.48
CA ILE A 124 5.22 11.00 -9.70
C ILE A 124 6.40 11.00 -10.68
N GLN A 125 7.26 12.02 -10.59
CA GLN A 125 8.50 12.04 -11.36
C GLN A 125 9.56 11.17 -10.68
N ASP A 126 10.29 10.41 -11.47
CA ASP A 126 11.47 9.72 -11.00
C ASP A 126 12.58 10.73 -10.66
N GLU A 127 13.30 10.46 -9.59
CA GLU A 127 14.48 11.26 -9.23
C GLU A 127 15.65 10.86 -10.13
N ILE A 128 16.02 11.73 -11.06
CA ILE A 128 17.18 11.55 -11.93
C ILE A 128 18.42 12.12 -11.23
N PRO A 129 19.48 11.31 -11.01
CA PRO A 129 20.75 11.77 -10.46
C PRO A 129 21.37 12.93 -11.25
N ASN A 130 21.97 13.89 -10.54
CA ASN A 130 22.53 15.11 -11.15
C ASN A 130 23.64 14.85 -12.18
N ASN A 131 24.36 13.73 -12.07
CA ASN A 131 25.40 13.35 -13.03
C ASN A 131 24.84 12.87 -14.38
N LEU A 132 23.53 12.62 -14.47
CA LEU A 132 22.82 12.26 -15.70
C LEU A 132 21.97 13.43 -16.25
N MET A 133 22.03 14.61 -15.61
CA MET A 133 21.29 15.81 -16.01
C MET A 133 22.09 16.63 -17.02
N ASP A 134 22.08 16.21 -18.28
CA ASP A 134 22.54 17.04 -19.40
C ASP A 134 21.41 17.95 -19.93
N SER A 135 21.74 18.78 -20.92
CA SER A 135 20.79 19.73 -21.51
C SER A 135 19.56 19.05 -22.13
N ASP A 136 19.75 17.88 -22.73
CA ASP A 136 18.68 17.15 -23.44
C ASP A 136 17.73 16.51 -22.41
N VAL A 137 18.28 15.91 -21.35
CA VAL A 137 17.51 15.36 -20.22
C VAL A 137 16.70 16.44 -19.51
N VAL A 138 17.28 17.63 -19.29
CA VAL A 138 16.57 18.76 -18.70
C VAL A 138 15.42 19.23 -19.60
N GLN A 139 15.64 19.31 -20.90
CA GLN A 139 14.59 19.67 -21.86
C GLN A 139 13.44 18.65 -21.84
N MET A 140 13.74 17.36 -21.96
CA MET A 140 12.72 16.30 -21.92
C MET A 140 11.94 16.31 -20.61
N ARG A 141 12.61 16.58 -19.48
CA ARG A 141 11.94 16.69 -18.17
C ARG A 141 10.97 17.86 -18.12
N ASN A 142 11.33 19.00 -18.70
CA ASN A 142 10.44 20.17 -18.78
C ASN A 142 9.23 19.89 -19.67
N GLU A 143 9.42 19.23 -20.82
CA GLU A 143 8.32 18.82 -21.70
C GLU A 143 7.39 17.82 -21.01
N LEU A 144 7.95 16.80 -20.34
CA LEU A 144 7.21 15.83 -19.55
C LEU A 144 6.39 16.51 -18.44
N ALA A 145 6.96 17.50 -17.75
CA ALA A 145 6.23 18.28 -16.74
C ALA A 145 5.01 19.03 -17.33
N GLN A 146 5.12 19.56 -18.56
CA GLN A 146 3.98 20.17 -19.25
C GLN A 146 2.89 19.15 -19.60
N TYR A 147 3.28 17.96 -20.06
CA TYR A 147 2.32 16.88 -20.32
C TYR A 147 1.63 16.39 -19.04
N MET A 148 2.37 16.28 -17.94
CA MET A 148 1.81 15.94 -16.64
C MET A 148 0.79 16.98 -16.17
N GLU A 149 1.06 18.27 -16.37
CA GLU A 149 0.11 19.33 -16.01
C GLU A 149 -1.16 19.28 -16.84
N LYS A 150 -1.07 18.96 -18.13
CA LYS A 150 -2.24 18.76 -19.00
C LYS A 150 -3.05 17.50 -18.64
N PHE A 151 -2.42 16.52 -18.01
CA PHE A 151 -3.05 15.24 -17.64
C PHE A 151 -3.82 15.31 -16.31
N LYS A 152 -3.44 16.22 -15.41
CA LYS A 152 -4.14 16.45 -14.14
C LYS A 152 -5.59 16.88 -14.34
#